data_AF-A0AAC9D4X2-F1
#
_entry.id   AF-A0AAC9D4X2-F1
#
_cell.length_a   1.000
_cell.length_b   1.000
_cell.length_c   1.000
_cell.angle_alpha   90.00
_cell.angle_beta   90.00
_cell.angle_gamma   90.00
#
_symmetry.space_group_name_H-M   'P 1'
#
loop_
_entity.id
_entity.type
_entity.pdbx_description
1 polymer ?
#
loop_
_entity_poly.entity_id
_entity_poly.type
_entity_poly.pdbx_seq_one_letter_code
_entity_poly.pdbx_strand_id
1 'polypeptide(L)'
;MNFKLPLLLLLFISTFASAQQTMSVKGSAPYPATQEYTFICEKYAYSGEINVQIAKTAKGGILKLTISTASDKAKIAGGVYVDLTNADVIACTDKNVKESADGKTTAYYYFTPAEWLKLKKTDIYAIRFIIAGGPDISGNLTGHFTAYSKVKYFSTAFDKSKKTFDTAKEISVL
;
A
#
# COMPACT_ATOMS: atom_id res chain seq x y z
N MET A 1 48.75 -26.79 7.09
CA MET A 1 47.33 -27.03 6.75
C MET A 1 46.48 -26.02 7.53
N ASN A 2 46.31 -24.79 7.02
CA ASN A 2 45.54 -23.74 7.70
C ASN A 2 44.37 -23.27 6.81
N PHE A 3 43.54 -24.22 6.34
CA PHE A 3 42.35 -23.95 5.53
C PHE A 3 41.17 -23.35 6.33
N LYS A 4 41.32 -23.17 7.64
CA LYS A 4 40.22 -22.71 8.51
C LYS A 4 39.89 -21.21 8.37
N LEU A 5 40.87 -20.38 8.02
CA LEU A 5 40.68 -18.93 7.89
C LEU A 5 39.98 -18.49 6.57
N PRO A 6 40.31 -19.04 5.39
CA PRO A 6 39.59 -18.67 4.17
C PRO A 6 38.14 -19.18 4.13
N LEU A 7 37.85 -20.30 4.82
CA LEU A 7 36.48 -20.82 4.94
C LEU A 7 35.58 -19.90 5.79
N LEU A 8 36.13 -19.26 6.82
CA LEU A 8 35.41 -18.32 7.67
C LEU A 8 35.06 -17.02 6.93
N LEU A 9 35.96 -16.54 6.06
CA LEU A 9 35.74 -15.35 5.23
C LEU A 9 34.69 -15.57 4.12
N LEU A 10 34.58 -16.78 3.57
CA LEU A 10 33.55 -17.10 2.57
C LEU A 10 32.13 -17.07 3.16
N LEU A 11 31.99 -17.41 4.45
CA LEU A 11 30.71 -17.38 5.17
C LEU A 11 30.17 -15.95 5.39
N PHE A 12 31.04 -14.94 5.51
CA PHE A 12 30.64 -13.53 5.69
C PHE A 12 30.14 -12.84 4.41
N ILE A 13 30.33 -13.42 3.23
CA ILE A 13 29.85 -12.86 1.96
C ILE A 13 28.39 -13.28 1.66
N SER A 14 27.82 -14.20 2.45
CA SER A 14 26.57 -14.90 2.11
C SER A 14 25.25 -14.24 2.54
N THR A 15 25.24 -13.05 3.16
CA THR A 15 23.99 -12.49 3.71
C THR A 15 23.75 -11.03 3.36
N PHE A 16 23.65 -10.72 2.06
CA PHE A 16 22.84 -9.60 1.60
C PHE A 16 21.62 -10.12 0.83
N ALA A 17 20.88 -11.07 1.44
CA ALA A 17 19.54 -11.36 0.97
C ALA A 17 18.66 -10.17 1.37
N SER A 18 18.40 -9.25 0.44
CA SER A 18 17.33 -8.27 0.61
C SER A 18 16.02 -9.08 0.72
N ALA A 19 15.45 -9.14 1.92
CA ALA A 19 14.19 -9.85 2.14
C ALA A 19 13.06 -9.05 1.47
N GLN A 20 12.80 -9.34 0.20
CA GLN A 20 11.69 -8.78 -0.54
C GLN A 20 10.39 -9.11 0.21
N GLN A 21 9.61 -8.08 0.56
CA GLN A 21 8.31 -8.30 1.18
C GLN A 21 7.38 -9.03 0.21
N THR A 22 6.41 -9.76 0.77
CA THR A 22 5.43 -10.49 -0.04
C THR A 22 4.01 -10.10 0.34
N MET A 23 3.11 -10.22 -0.64
CA MET A 23 1.69 -10.03 -0.47
C MET A 23 0.97 -11.35 -0.75
N SER A 24 0.19 -11.82 0.21
CA SER A 24 -0.70 -12.96 0.03
C SER A 24 -2.10 -12.48 -0.33
N VAL A 25 -2.65 -13.06 -1.40
CA VAL A 25 -4.03 -12.90 -1.83
C VAL A 25 -4.67 -14.27 -1.83
N LYS A 26 -5.83 -14.43 -1.20
CA LYS A 26 -6.51 -15.72 -1.08
C LYS A 26 -6.63 -16.42 -2.44
N GLY A 27 -6.19 -17.68 -2.49
CA GLY A 27 -6.22 -18.51 -3.70
C GLY A 27 -5.08 -18.25 -4.69
N SER A 28 -4.08 -17.44 -4.34
CA SER A 28 -2.90 -17.17 -5.17
C SER A 28 -1.60 -17.48 -4.41
N ALA A 29 -0.53 -17.77 -5.15
CA ALA A 29 0.81 -17.80 -4.56
C ALA A 29 1.22 -16.38 -4.11
N PRO A 30 2.09 -16.25 -3.09
CA PRO A 30 2.57 -14.94 -2.64
C PRO A 30 3.24 -14.15 -3.76
N TYR A 31 2.92 -12.86 -3.85
CA TYR A 31 3.50 -11.94 -4.83
C TYR A 31 4.63 -11.12 -4.21
N PRO A 32 5.72 -10.81 -4.95
CA PRO A 32 6.70 -9.84 -4.49
C PRO A 32 6.04 -8.46 -4.37
N ALA A 33 6.26 -7.80 -3.22
CA ALA A 33 5.55 -6.61 -2.83
C ALA A 33 6.47 -5.54 -2.23
N THR A 34 6.04 -4.30 -2.31
CA THR A 34 6.65 -3.19 -1.57
C THR A 34 6.50 -3.40 -0.07
N GLN A 35 7.18 -2.55 0.69
CA GLN A 35 6.80 -2.32 2.07
C GLN A 35 5.34 -1.84 2.19
N GLU A 36 4.75 -2.04 3.36
CA GLU A 36 3.45 -1.48 3.70
C GLU A 36 3.62 0.00 4.11
N TYR A 37 2.89 0.89 3.45
CA TYR A 37 2.88 2.33 3.71
C TYR A 37 1.63 2.73 4.48
N THR A 38 1.80 3.49 5.55
CA THR A 38 0.66 4.08 6.27
C THR A 38 0.34 5.44 5.67
N PHE A 39 -0.77 5.52 4.95
CA PHE A 39 -1.29 6.76 4.39
C PHE A 39 -2.23 7.43 5.38
N ILE A 40 -2.17 8.75 5.42
CA ILE A 40 -2.88 9.57 6.38
C ILE A 40 -4.29 9.90 5.88
N CYS A 41 -5.31 9.57 6.67
CA CYS A 41 -6.73 9.76 6.35
C CYS A 41 -7.48 10.52 7.46
N GLU A 42 -7.21 11.82 7.60
CA GLU A 42 -7.72 12.69 8.67
C GLU A 42 -9.22 12.61 8.93
N LYS A 43 -10.03 12.45 7.86
CA LYS A 43 -11.49 12.46 7.98
C LYS A 43 -12.08 11.15 8.51
N TYR A 44 -11.30 10.07 8.51
CA TYR A 44 -11.78 8.77 8.98
C TYR A 44 -11.55 8.64 10.48
N ALA A 45 -12.62 8.84 11.26
CA ALA A 45 -12.52 9.05 12.72
C ALA A 45 -12.05 7.82 13.50
N TYR A 46 -12.08 6.62 12.91
CA TYR A 46 -11.72 5.39 13.61
C TYR A 46 -10.20 5.20 13.72
N SER A 47 -9.49 5.17 12.58
CA SER A 47 -8.03 4.98 12.57
C SER A 47 -7.25 6.23 12.16
N GLY A 48 -7.85 7.17 11.42
CA GLY A 48 -7.13 8.31 10.85
C GLY A 48 -6.09 7.93 9.78
N GLU A 49 -6.04 6.66 9.36
CA GLU A 49 -5.01 6.12 8.47
C GLU A 49 -5.50 4.87 7.70
N ILE A 50 -4.82 4.57 6.60
CA ILE A 50 -5.00 3.35 5.80
C ILE A 50 -3.64 2.79 5.40
N ASN A 51 -3.52 1.47 5.42
CA ASN A 51 -2.29 0.80 5.01
C ASN A 51 -2.37 0.41 3.54
N VAL A 52 -1.32 0.74 2.80
CA VAL A 52 -1.20 0.60 1.36
C VAL A 52 0.00 -0.29 1.06
N GLN A 53 -0.20 -1.34 0.28
CA GLN A 53 0.90 -2.17 -0.22
C GLN A 53 0.69 -2.44 -1.70
N ILE A 54 1.78 -2.46 -2.47
CA ILE A 54 1.74 -2.72 -3.90
C ILE A 54 2.52 -4.01 -4.19
N ALA A 55 1.95 -4.91 -4.98
CA ALA A 55 2.62 -6.13 -5.41
C ALA A 55 2.69 -6.23 -6.93
N LYS A 56 3.70 -6.95 -7.43
CA LYS A 56 3.85 -7.22 -8.86
C LYS A 56 3.22 -8.55 -9.23
N THR A 57 2.55 -8.58 -10.36
CA THR A 57 2.03 -9.79 -10.99
C THR A 57 2.61 -9.96 -12.39
N ALA A 58 2.34 -11.09 -13.03
CA ALA A 58 2.72 -11.30 -14.43
C ALA A 58 2.02 -10.33 -15.40
N LYS A 59 0.87 -9.74 -15.02
CA LYS A 59 0.02 -8.91 -15.89
C LYS A 59 -0.10 -7.45 -15.43
N GLY A 60 0.79 -6.99 -14.55
CA GLY A 60 0.76 -5.64 -13.97
C GLY A 60 1.02 -5.70 -12.48
N GLY A 61 0.10 -5.20 -11.67
CA GLY A 61 0.26 -5.17 -10.22
C GLY A 61 -1.03 -5.31 -9.43
N ILE A 62 -0.90 -5.35 -8.11
CA ILE A 62 -2.00 -5.40 -7.16
C ILE A 62 -1.82 -4.28 -6.14
N LEU A 63 -2.87 -3.51 -5.91
CA LEU A 63 -3.02 -2.61 -4.78
C LEU A 63 -3.78 -3.34 -3.67
N LYS A 64 -3.14 -3.46 -2.50
CA LYS A 64 -3.78 -3.87 -1.25
C LYS A 64 -4.04 -2.65 -0.40
N LEU A 65 -5.29 -2.49 0.02
CA LEU A 65 -5.72 -1.49 1.00
C LEU A 65 -6.20 -2.20 2.25
N THR A 66 -5.64 -1.87 3.40
CA THR A 66 -6.07 -2.41 4.70
C THR A 66 -6.43 -1.27 5.62
N ILE A 67 -7.63 -1.29 6.20
CA ILE A 67 -8.10 -0.24 7.11
C ILE A 67 -8.80 -0.87 8.31
N SER A 68 -8.55 -0.32 9.49
CA SER A 68 -9.27 -0.72 10.71
C SER A 68 -10.70 -0.16 10.67
N THR A 69 -11.66 -0.93 11.15
CA THR A 69 -13.08 -0.61 11.04
C THR A 69 -13.81 -0.77 12.36
N ALA A 70 -14.75 0.12 12.62
CA ALA A 70 -15.59 0.09 13.83
C ALA A 70 -16.57 -1.10 13.90
N SER A 71 -16.72 -1.87 12.82
CA SER A 71 -17.60 -3.03 12.76
C SER A 71 -17.15 -3.98 11.65
N ASP A 72 -17.35 -5.29 11.84
CA ASP A 72 -17.07 -6.31 10.82
C ASP A 72 -17.95 -6.17 9.56
N LYS A 73 -19.04 -5.41 9.66
CA LYS A 73 -19.90 -5.08 8.51
C LYS A 73 -19.32 -3.96 7.63
N ALA A 74 -18.42 -3.14 8.19
CA ALA A 74 -17.80 -2.05 7.46
C ALA A 74 -16.76 -2.60 6.49
N LYS A 75 -16.76 -2.07 5.27
CA LYS A 75 -15.90 -2.54 4.18
C LYS A 75 -15.52 -1.42 3.24
N ILE A 76 -14.37 -1.56 2.59
CA ILE A 76 -14.04 -0.72 1.44
C ILE A 76 -15.00 -1.07 0.30
N ALA A 77 -15.71 -0.07 -0.20
CA ALA A 77 -16.77 -0.17 -1.20
C ALA A 77 -16.49 0.73 -2.40
N GLY A 78 -17.29 0.56 -3.46
CA GLY A 78 -17.16 1.37 -4.67
C GLY A 78 -15.84 1.19 -5.41
N GLY A 79 -15.58 2.10 -6.36
CA GLY A 79 -14.29 2.19 -7.03
C GLY A 79 -13.28 2.93 -6.15
N VAL A 80 -12.01 2.56 -6.27
CA VAL A 80 -10.89 3.27 -5.66
C VAL A 80 -10.20 4.11 -6.72
N TYR A 81 -9.77 5.31 -6.37
CA TYR A 81 -8.99 6.15 -7.28
C TYR A 81 -7.62 6.40 -6.67
N VAL A 82 -6.57 6.12 -7.45
CA VAL A 82 -5.18 6.38 -7.08
C VAL A 82 -4.74 7.63 -7.82
N ASP A 83 -4.57 8.71 -7.07
CA ASP A 83 -4.10 10.00 -7.60
C ASP A 83 -2.57 10.00 -7.57
N LEU A 84 -1.95 10.29 -8.70
CA LEU A 84 -0.50 10.32 -8.87
C LEU A 84 0.04 11.75 -8.73
N THR A 85 1.32 11.90 -8.41
CA THR A 85 1.95 13.22 -8.22
C THR A 85 2.01 14.08 -9.50
N ASN A 86 1.84 13.47 -10.68
CA ASN A 86 1.72 14.17 -11.96
C ASN A 86 0.27 14.56 -12.34
N ALA A 87 -0.67 14.47 -11.38
CA ALA A 87 -2.11 14.68 -11.55
C ALA A 87 -2.86 13.64 -12.41
N ASP A 88 -2.21 12.57 -12.86
CA ASP A 88 -2.94 11.43 -13.42
C ASP A 88 -3.73 10.70 -12.34
N VAL A 89 -4.82 10.06 -12.74
CA VAL A 89 -5.67 9.23 -11.88
C VAL A 89 -5.79 7.84 -12.47
N ILE A 90 -5.57 6.82 -11.64
CA ILE A 90 -5.85 5.42 -11.97
C ILE A 90 -7.16 5.00 -11.28
N ALA A 91 -8.15 4.61 -12.07
CA ALA A 91 -9.46 4.19 -11.58
C ALA A 91 -9.51 2.67 -11.37
N CYS A 92 -9.43 2.24 -10.12
CA CYS A 92 -9.49 0.85 -9.70
C CYS A 92 -10.96 0.42 -9.50
N THR A 93 -11.59 -0.07 -10.56
CA THR A 93 -13.01 -0.47 -10.56
C THR A 93 -13.23 -1.97 -10.37
N ASP A 94 -12.22 -2.80 -10.71
CA ASP A 94 -12.24 -4.25 -10.57
C ASP A 94 -12.03 -4.67 -9.10
N LYS A 95 -13.15 -4.89 -8.41
CA LYS A 95 -13.20 -5.38 -7.02
C LYS A 95 -13.07 -6.90 -7.05
N ASN A 96 -11.98 -7.47 -6.55
CA ASN A 96 -11.86 -8.94 -6.63
C ASN A 96 -11.83 -9.68 -5.30
N VAL A 97 -11.30 -9.11 -4.21
CA VAL A 97 -11.27 -9.84 -2.94
C VAL A 97 -11.44 -8.88 -1.76
N LYS A 98 -12.31 -9.25 -0.83
CA LYS A 98 -12.49 -8.55 0.46
C LYS A 98 -12.28 -9.53 1.58
N GLU A 99 -11.38 -9.18 2.49
CA GLU A 99 -11.12 -9.97 3.68
C GLU A 99 -11.42 -9.08 4.88
N SER A 100 -12.35 -9.50 5.72
CA SER A 100 -12.59 -8.86 7.01
C SER A 100 -12.13 -9.81 8.09
N ALA A 101 -11.13 -9.40 8.87
CA ALA A 101 -10.58 -10.14 9.99
C ALA A 101 -10.06 -9.15 11.04
N ASP A 102 -10.23 -9.48 12.32
CA ASP A 102 -9.66 -8.74 13.46
C ASP A 102 -9.95 -7.22 13.46
N GLY A 103 -11.20 -6.83 13.17
CA GLY A 103 -11.60 -5.43 13.13
C GLY A 103 -10.93 -4.63 12.00
N LYS A 104 -10.41 -5.31 10.98
CA LYS A 104 -9.85 -4.70 9.76
C LYS A 104 -10.57 -5.22 8.53
N THR A 105 -10.66 -4.39 7.52
CA THR A 105 -11.09 -4.78 6.17
C THR A 105 -9.95 -4.56 5.19
N THR A 106 -9.71 -5.57 4.35
CA THR A 106 -8.70 -5.55 3.30
C THR A 106 -9.39 -5.65 1.95
N ALA A 107 -8.98 -4.81 0.99
CA ALA A 107 -9.44 -4.85 -0.38
C ALA A 107 -8.27 -4.90 -1.36
N TYR A 108 -8.44 -5.69 -2.43
CA TYR A 108 -7.43 -5.88 -3.47
C TYR A 108 -7.96 -5.36 -4.82
N TYR A 109 -7.13 -4.59 -5.51
CA TYR A 109 -7.40 -4.03 -6.84
C TYR A 109 -6.26 -4.34 -7.79
N TYR A 110 -6.57 -4.66 -9.04
CA TYR A 110 -5.57 -5.03 -10.03
C TYR A 110 -5.27 -3.85 -10.95
N PHE A 111 -3.99 -3.66 -11.24
CA PHE A 111 -3.52 -2.72 -12.25
C PHE A 111 -3.25 -3.46 -13.54
N THR A 112 -3.69 -2.88 -14.65
CA THR A 112 -3.30 -3.28 -16.00
C THR A 112 -1.80 -3.05 -16.22
N PRO A 113 -1.20 -3.65 -17.26
CA PRO A 113 0.21 -3.39 -17.60
C PRO A 113 0.51 -1.91 -17.84
N ALA A 114 -0.43 -1.16 -18.44
CA ALA A 114 -0.26 0.26 -18.72
C ALA A 114 -0.25 1.10 -17.44
N GLU A 115 -1.17 0.83 -16.51
CA GLU A 115 -1.22 1.50 -15.19
C GLU A 115 0.00 1.16 -14.34
N TRP A 116 0.45 -0.09 -14.39
CA TRP A 116 1.68 -0.52 -13.72
C TRP A 116 2.91 0.29 -14.18
N LEU A 117 3.02 0.53 -15.50
CA LEU A 117 4.11 1.35 -16.05
C LEU A 117 4.04 2.80 -15.59
N LYS A 118 2.84 3.35 -15.33
CA LYS A 118 2.68 4.69 -14.72
C LYS A 118 3.18 4.69 -13.28
N LEU A 119 2.80 3.68 -12.48
CA LEU A 119 3.22 3.55 -11.09
C LEU A 119 4.73 3.40 -10.92
N LYS A 120 5.43 2.80 -11.90
CA LYS A 120 6.90 2.75 -11.91
C LYS A 120 7.56 4.13 -12.10
N LYS A 121 6.86 5.09 -12.69
CA LYS A 121 7.41 6.41 -13.06
C LYS A 121 6.95 7.53 -12.15
N THR A 122 5.82 7.36 -11.47
CA THR A 122 5.16 8.44 -10.76
C THR A 122 4.62 7.95 -9.43
N ASP A 123 4.96 8.70 -8.38
CA ASP A 123 4.55 8.36 -7.03
C ASP A 123 3.04 8.47 -6.83
N ILE A 124 2.53 7.65 -5.93
CA ILE A 124 1.16 7.78 -5.43
C ILE A 124 1.12 9.00 -4.50
N TYR A 125 0.24 9.94 -4.83
CA TYR A 125 -0.03 11.13 -4.03
C TYR A 125 -1.15 10.89 -3.01
N ALA A 126 -2.27 10.36 -3.47
CA ALA A 126 -3.43 10.09 -2.63
C ALA A 126 -4.24 8.90 -3.12
N ILE A 127 -5.05 8.33 -2.23
CA ILE A 127 -6.00 7.25 -2.55
C ILE A 127 -7.37 7.67 -2.06
N ARG A 128 -8.33 7.71 -2.97
CA ARG A 128 -9.74 7.98 -2.69
C ARG A 128 -10.51 6.67 -2.64
N PHE A 129 -11.25 6.46 -1.56
CA PHE A 129 -11.99 5.23 -1.31
C PHE A 129 -13.30 5.50 -0.54
N ILE A 130 -14.16 4.50 -0.46
CA ILE A 130 -15.45 4.58 0.23
C ILE A 130 -15.48 3.53 1.33
N ILE A 131 -15.92 3.88 2.53
CA ILE A 131 -16.27 2.91 3.58
C ILE A 131 -17.79 2.83 3.69
N ALA A 132 -18.35 1.63 3.62
CA ALA A 132 -19.78 1.39 3.74
C ALA A 132 -20.08 0.24 4.70
N GLY A 133 -21.29 0.20 5.28
CA GLY A 133 -21.76 -0.91 6.12
C GLY A 133 -21.36 -0.82 7.61
N GLY A 134 -20.80 0.29 8.06
CA GLY A 134 -20.50 0.56 9.48
C GLY A 134 -21.66 1.21 10.25
N PRO A 135 -21.52 1.39 11.57
CA PRO A 135 -22.49 2.11 12.39
C PRO A 135 -22.64 3.56 11.90
N ASP A 136 -23.87 3.99 11.64
CA ASP A 136 -24.21 5.29 11.04
C ASP A 136 -24.22 6.44 12.06
N ILE A 137 -23.57 6.25 13.21
CA ILE A 137 -23.76 7.08 14.41
C ILE A 137 -22.95 8.39 14.30
N SER A 138 -22.08 8.52 13.29
CA SER A 138 -21.40 9.77 12.93
C SER A 138 -20.86 9.62 11.51
N GLY A 139 -21.16 10.56 10.60
CA GLY A 139 -20.80 10.51 9.17
C GLY A 139 -19.30 10.50 8.82
N ASN A 140 -18.43 10.18 9.79
CA ASN A 140 -16.99 10.08 9.68
C ASN A 140 -16.48 8.62 9.81
N LEU A 141 -17.40 7.65 9.99
CA LEU A 141 -17.10 6.20 10.03
C LEU A 141 -17.52 5.47 8.75
N THR A 142 -18.37 6.10 7.95
CA THR A 142 -18.83 5.66 6.63
C THR A 142 -18.80 6.86 5.68
N GLY A 143 -18.68 6.63 4.38
CA GLY A 143 -18.66 7.69 3.37
C GLY A 143 -17.37 7.70 2.54
N HIS A 144 -17.06 8.87 1.98
CA HIS A 144 -15.94 9.08 1.06
C HIS A 144 -14.72 9.61 1.80
N PHE A 145 -13.59 8.96 1.58
CA PHE A 145 -12.34 9.27 2.24
C PHE A 145 -11.21 9.47 1.23
N THR A 146 -10.22 10.25 1.62
CA THR A 146 -8.99 10.45 0.86
C THR A 146 -7.83 10.30 1.83
N ALA A 147 -6.96 9.35 1.53
CA ALA A 147 -5.74 9.15 2.29
C ALA A 147 -4.54 9.66 1.48
N TYR A 148 -3.66 10.40 2.14
CA TYR A 148 -2.50 11.03 1.51
C TYR A 148 -1.22 10.25 1.83
N SER A 149 -0.35 10.14 0.83
CA SER A 149 0.99 9.55 0.92
C SER A 149 1.94 10.47 1.70
N LYS A 150 1.63 10.80 2.95
CA LYS A 150 2.43 11.69 3.80
C LYS A 150 3.21 10.87 4.84
N VAL A 151 4.50 11.14 4.97
CA VAL A 151 5.41 10.50 5.93
C VAL A 151 5.31 11.16 7.31
N LYS A 152 5.04 12.48 7.38
CA LYS A 152 4.85 13.25 8.63
C LYS A 152 3.91 14.44 8.42
N TYR A 153 3.17 14.80 9.48
CA TYR A 153 2.30 15.99 9.53
C TYR A 153 3.05 17.30 9.73
N PHE A 154 4.14 17.27 10.50
CA PHE A 154 4.84 18.46 10.93
C PHE A 154 6.20 18.58 10.25
N SER A 155 6.46 19.77 9.71
CA SER A 155 7.75 20.18 9.19
C SER A 155 8.02 21.62 9.63
N THR A 156 9.27 21.95 9.90
CA THR A 156 9.63 23.36 10.16
C THR A 156 9.66 24.13 8.84
N ALA A 157 9.60 25.47 8.91
CA ALA A 157 9.66 26.32 7.71
C ALA A 157 10.94 26.11 6.86
N PHE A 158 11.97 25.48 7.41
CA PHE A 158 13.25 25.23 6.77
C PHE A 158 13.41 23.79 6.25
N ASP A 159 12.42 22.93 6.48
CA ASP A 159 12.51 21.52 6.14
C ASP A 159 12.14 21.28 4.68
N LYS A 160 13.15 21.01 3.87
CA LYS A 160 13.03 20.73 2.43
C LYS A 160 12.99 19.24 2.10
N SER A 161 12.97 18.35 3.10
CA SER A 161 12.96 16.91 2.84
C SER A 161 11.63 16.48 2.22
N LYS A 162 11.68 15.50 1.31
CA LYS A 162 10.47 14.92 0.73
C LYS A 162 9.60 14.33 1.85
N LYS A 163 8.33 14.74 1.86
CA LYS A 163 7.35 14.34 2.89
C LYS A 163 6.41 13.24 2.42
N THR A 164 6.68 12.64 1.28
CA THR A 164 5.86 11.59 0.68
C THR A 164 6.68 10.35 0.41
N PHE A 165 6.03 9.20 0.34
CA PHE A 165 6.72 7.94 0.07
C PHE A 165 7.26 7.89 -1.38
N ASP A 166 8.45 7.31 -1.57
CA ASP A 166 9.05 7.04 -2.88
C ASP A 166 8.46 5.77 -3.53
N THR A 167 7.12 5.69 -3.61
CA THR A 167 6.41 4.51 -4.11
C THR A 167 6.88 4.07 -5.50
N ALA A 168 7.17 5.00 -6.41
CA ALA A 168 7.59 4.65 -7.78
C ALA A 168 8.97 3.98 -7.81
N LYS A 169 9.87 4.40 -6.92
CA LYS A 169 11.20 3.80 -6.76
C LYS A 169 11.08 2.35 -6.29
N GLU A 170 10.29 2.13 -5.24
CA GLU A 170 10.07 0.80 -4.67
C GLU A 170 9.32 -0.13 -5.63
N ILE A 171 8.33 0.38 -6.36
CA ILE A 171 7.60 -0.38 -7.39
C ILE A 171 8.53 -0.72 -8.57
N SER A 172 9.50 0.13 -8.87
CA SER A 172 10.42 -0.10 -9.99
C SER A 172 11.39 -1.25 -9.78
N VAL A 173 11.71 -1.58 -8.53
CA VAL A 173 12.60 -2.68 -8.16
C VAL A 173 11.88 -4.02 -7.99
N LEU A 174 10.54 -4.04 -8.10
CA LEU A 174 9.74 -5.28 -8.15
C LEU A 174 9.85 -5.98 -9.51
#